data_AF-K1GQ84-F1
#
_entry.id   AF-K1GQ84-F1
#
_cell.length_a   1.000
_cell.length_b   1.000
_cell.length_c   1.000
_cell.angle_alpha   90.00
_cell.angle_beta   90.00
_cell.angle_gamma   90.00
#
_symmetry.space_group_name_H-M   'P 1'
#
loop_
_entity.id
_entity.type
_entity.pdbx_description
1 polymer ?
#
loop_
_entity_poly.entity_id
_entity_poly.type
_entity_poly.pdbx_seq_one_letter_code
_entity_poly.pdbx_strand_id
1 'polypeptide(L)'
;PEKVMTRENKGIESEYHKKYADIHIVLEGEEIIGYTSFEDCVETKAYNNEKDIAFVKGENQAEVLLNGKNFALFFPEEVHLPLLKVGEIKEIKKVVFKIEI
;
A
#
# COMPACT_ATOMS: atom_id res chain seq x y z
N PRO A 1 -7.89 -12.53 -6.79
CA PRO A 1 -8.46 -11.35 -6.09
C PRO A 1 -8.78 -11.75 -4.66
N GLU A 2 -8.45 -10.89 -3.72
CA GLU A 2 -8.64 -11.11 -2.28
C GLU A 2 -9.80 -10.29 -1.75
N LYS A 3 -10.42 -10.78 -0.68
CA LYS A 3 -11.40 -10.05 0.13
C LYS A 3 -10.77 -9.71 1.45
N VAL A 4 -10.70 -8.41 1.76
CA VAL A 4 -9.93 -7.87 2.89
C VAL A 4 -10.70 -6.73 3.53
N MET A 5 -10.52 -6.55 4.85
CA MET A 5 -11.09 -5.42 5.57
C MET A 5 -10.16 -4.20 5.47
N THR A 6 -10.71 -3.03 5.18
CA THR A 6 -9.97 -1.77 5.36
C THR A 6 -9.73 -1.46 6.83
N ARG A 7 -8.87 -0.48 7.12
CA ARG A 7 -8.39 -0.18 8.47
C ARG A 7 -8.16 1.31 8.69
N GLU A 8 -8.05 1.71 9.96
CA GLU A 8 -7.65 3.09 10.30
C GLU A 8 -6.15 3.28 10.10
N ASN A 9 -5.74 4.50 9.79
CA ASN A 9 -4.33 4.88 9.75
C ASN A 9 -3.79 5.18 11.16
N LYS A 10 -3.62 4.14 12.00
CA LYS A 10 -3.09 4.31 13.37
C LYS A 10 -1.98 3.33 13.67
N GLY A 11 -0.75 3.84 13.71
CA GLY A 11 0.44 3.06 14.10
C GLY A 11 0.78 1.92 13.14
N ILE A 12 0.26 1.97 11.92
CA ILE A 12 0.49 0.96 10.88
C ILE A 12 1.77 1.30 10.14
N GLU A 13 2.53 0.26 9.82
CA GLU A 13 3.76 0.35 9.06
C GLU A 13 3.44 0.35 7.57
N SER A 14 4.05 1.27 6.84
CA SER A 14 4.05 1.29 5.38
C SER A 14 5.05 0.27 4.87
N GLU A 15 4.82 -0.24 3.66
CA GLU A 15 5.69 -1.20 3.01
C GLU A 15 6.36 -0.58 1.78
N TYR A 16 7.50 -1.16 1.40
CA TYR A 16 8.13 -0.92 0.10
C TYR A 16 8.83 -2.20 -0.38
N HIS A 17 9.09 -2.22 -1.69
CA HIS A 17 9.63 -3.36 -2.43
C HIS A 17 10.92 -2.96 -3.14
N LYS A 18 11.78 -3.90 -3.53
CA LYS A 18 13.01 -3.63 -4.28
C LYS A 18 13.07 -4.33 -5.63
N LYS A 19 12.31 -5.42 -5.84
CA LYS A 19 12.34 -6.21 -7.08
C LYS A 19 11.09 -6.01 -7.93
N TYR A 20 9.94 -5.84 -7.29
CA TYR A 20 8.66 -5.75 -7.96
C TYR A 20 8.05 -4.35 -7.81
N ALA A 21 7.42 -3.89 -8.89
CA ALA A 21 6.43 -2.83 -8.82
C ALA A 21 5.04 -3.41 -8.52
N ASP A 22 4.22 -2.65 -7.81
CA ASP A 22 2.88 -3.03 -7.38
C ASP A 22 1.82 -2.26 -8.15
N ILE A 23 0.91 -2.97 -8.81
CA ILE A 23 -0.32 -2.39 -9.35
C ILE A 23 -1.48 -2.78 -8.46
N HIS A 24 -2.01 -1.82 -7.70
CA HIS A 24 -3.20 -2.00 -6.88
C HIS A 24 -4.46 -1.65 -7.67
N ILE A 25 -5.43 -2.57 -7.68
CA ILE A 25 -6.74 -2.38 -8.30
C ILE A 25 -7.83 -2.84 -7.32
N VAL A 26 -8.76 -1.95 -7.01
CA VAL A 26 -9.98 -2.28 -6.27
C VAL A 26 -11.05 -2.72 -7.26
N LEU A 27 -11.63 -3.90 -7.05
CA LEU A 27 -12.68 -4.48 -7.89
C LEU A 27 -14.08 -4.20 -7.33
N GLU A 28 -14.22 -4.23 -6.00
CA GLU A 28 -15.47 -3.93 -5.28
C GLU A 28 -15.13 -3.12 -4.02
N GLY A 29 -15.86 -2.03 -3.79
CA GLY A 29 -15.60 -1.11 -2.68
C GLY A 29 -14.59 -0.02 -3.03
N GLU A 30 -13.88 0.47 -2.02
CA GLU A 30 -12.92 1.57 -2.15
C GLU A 30 -11.91 1.56 -0.99
N GLU A 31 -10.69 2.02 -1.25
CA GLU A 31 -9.64 2.20 -0.26
C GLU A 31 -8.89 3.50 -0.49
N ILE A 32 -8.25 3.99 0.57
CA ILE A 32 -7.15 4.95 0.46
C ILE A 32 -5.83 4.17 0.52
N ILE A 33 -4.87 4.56 -0.31
CA ILE A 33 -3.47 4.16 -0.16
C ILE A 33 -2.67 5.40 0.25
N GLY A 34 -2.02 5.34 1.41
CA GLY A 34 -1.08 6.36 1.85
C GLY A 34 0.23 6.25 1.07
N TYR A 35 0.85 7.37 0.76
CA TYR A 35 2.17 7.45 0.15
C TYR A 35 3.07 8.37 0.97
N THR A 36 4.35 8.02 1.05
CA THR A 36 5.36 8.85 1.69
C THR A 36 6.71 8.60 1.04
N SER A 37 7.62 9.56 1.15
CA SER A 37 9.00 9.40 0.66
C SER A 37 9.81 8.55 1.63
N PHE A 38 10.67 7.67 1.11
CA PHE A 38 11.50 6.80 1.95
C PHE A 38 12.40 7.58 2.91
N GLU A 39 12.92 8.74 2.49
CA GLU A 39 13.77 9.62 3.29
C GLU A 39 13.08 10.18 4.54
N ASP A 40 11.75 10.26 4.52
CA ASP A 40 10.93 10.76 5.63
C ASP A 40 10.43 9.64 6.55
N CYS A 41 10.95 8.42 6.36
CA CYS A 41 10.54 7.24 7.10
C CYS A 41 11.66 6.69 7.99
N VAL A 42 11.24 6.05 9.08
CA VAL A 42 12.12 5.24 9.94
C VAL A 42 11.87 3.77 9.64
N GLU A 43 12.91 3.04 9.25
CA GLU A 43 12.81 1.60 9.04
C GLU A 43 12.48 0.88 10.36
N THR A 44 11.40 0.11 10.34
CA THR A 44 10.97 -0.68 11.51
C THR A 44 11.24 -2.16 11.34
N LYS A 45 11.36 -2.64 10.10
CA LYS A 45 11.74 -4.00 9.79
C LYS A 45 12.63 -4.08 8.56
N ALA A 46 13.79 -4.69 8.76
CA ALA A 46 14.76 -4.94 7.71
C ALA A 46 14.16 -5.70 6.52
N TYR A 47 14.65 -5.32 5.34
CA TYR A 47 14.24 -5.89 4.07
C TYR A 47 14.42 -7.41 4.01
N ASN A 48 13.36 -8.11 3.64
CA ASN A 48 13.36 -9.54 3.39
C ASN A 48 13.43 -9.81 1.88
N ASN A 49 14.57 -10.36 1.43
CA ASN A 49 14.82 -10.62 0.01
C ASN A 49 13.94 -11.71 -0.61
N GLU A 50 13.50 -12.70 0.16
CA GLU A 50 12.63 -13.79 -0.33
C GLU A 50 11.20 -13.30 -0.58
N LYS A 51 10.72 -12.42 0.29
CA LYS A 51 9.36 -11.85 0.23
C LYS A 51 9.28 -10.51 -0.50
N ASP A 52 10.43 -9.96 -0.91
CA ASP A 52 10.59 -8.64 -1.49
C ASP A 52 9.86 -7.55 -0.69
N ILE A 53 10.11 -7.46 0.62
CA ILE A 53 9.38 -6.51 1.47
C ILE A 53 10.20 -6.01 2.64
N ALA A 54 10.06 -4.72 2.94
CA ALA A 54 10.52 -4.05 4.14
C ALA A 54 9.37 -3.22 4.74
N PHE A 55 9.49 -2.83 6.01
CA PHE A 55 8.49 -2.00 6.68
C PHE A 55 9.12 -0.78 7.32
N VAL A 56 8.40 0.33 7.22
CA VAL A 56 8.83 1.64 7.71
C VAL A 56 7.66 2.36 8.39
N LYS A 57 7.97 3.39 9.19
CA LYS A 57 7.00 4.35 9.71
C LYS A 57 7.35 5.76 9.29
N GLY A 58 6.37 6.46 8.74
CA GLY A 58 6.43 7.87 8.37
C GLY A 58 5.02 8.44 8.27
N GLU A 59 4.90 9.76 8.18
CA GLU A 59 3.62 10.41 7.92
C GLU A 59 3.26 10.29 6.43
N ASN A 60 1.98 10.06 6.13
CA ASN A 60 1.51 10.09 4.74
C ASN A 60 1.66 11.51 4.18
N GLN A 61 2.45 11.66 3.13
CA GLN A 61 2.59 12.91 2.39
C GLN A 61 1.48 13.09 1.36
N ALA A 62 0.96 11.97 0.85
CA ALA A 62 -0.18 11.95 -0.05
C ALA A 62 -1.08 10.76 0.24
N GLU A 63 -2.33 10.87 -0.21
CA GLU A 63 -3.33 9.82 -0.13
C GLU A 63 -4.00 9.66 -1.49
N VAL A 64 -4.11 8.43 -1.96
CA VAL A 64 -4.73 8.10 -3.26
C VAL A 64 -6.00 7.29 -3.01
N LEU A 65 -7.13 7.77 -3.53
CA LEU A 65 -8.40 7.06 -3.50
C LEU A 65 -8.48 6.07 -4.66
N LEU A 66 -8.64 4.77 -4.36
CA LEU A 66 -8.99 3.76 -5.34
C LEU A 66 -10.44 3.31 -5.17
N ASN A 67 -11.24 3.40 -6.23
CA ASN A 67 -12.69 3.12 -6.20
C ASN A 67 -13.19 2.31 -7.42
N GLY A 68 -12.30 1.58 -8.07
CA GLY A 68 -12.59 0.75 -9.24
C GLY A 68 -12.65 1.48 -10.58
N LYS A 69 -12.45 2.81 -10.60
CA LYS A 69 -12.30 3.60 -11.85
C LYS A 69 -10.85 3.93 -12.17
N ASN A 70 -9.94 3.61 -11.28
CA ASN A 70 -8.53 3.94 -11.30
C ASN A 70 -7.71 2.79 -10.69
N PHE A 71 -6.39 2.88 -10.84
CA PHE A 71 -5.41 2.00 -10.21
C PHE A 71 -4.25 2.85 -9.70
N ALA A 72 -3.46 2.30 -8.78
CA ALA A 72 -2.20 2.88 -8.35
C ALA A 72 -1.05 1.94 -8.76
N LEU A 73 0.05 2.52 -9.24
CA LEU A 73 1.30 1.84 -9.52
C LEU A 73 2.35 2.40 -8.56
N PHE A 74 3.02 1.53 -7.80
CA PHE A 74 4.18 1.87 -6.98
C PHE A 74 5.40 1.13 -7.51
N PHE A 75 6.44 1.85 -7.89
CA PHE A 75 7.72 1.30 -8.28
C PHE A 75 8.53 0.81 -7.07
N PRO A 76 9.62 0.05 -7.29
CA PRO A 76 10.57 -0.24 -6.22
C PRO A 76 10.96 1.01 -5.45
N GLU A 77 11.04 0.86 -4.13
CA GLU A 77 11.38 1.89 -3.13
C GLU A 77 10.31 2.98 -2.89
N GLU A 78 9.18 2.95 -3.63
CA GLU A 78 8.04 3.82 -3.33
C GLU A 78 7.24 3.29 -2.14
N VAL A 79 7.33 3.99 -1.01
CA VAL A 79 6.67 3.60 0.24
C VAL A 79 5.17 3.85 0.14
N HIS A 80 4.39 2.81 0.43
CA HIS A 80 2.94 2.88 0.36
C HIS A 80 2.26 2.12 1.51
N LEU A 81 1.07 2.58 1.87
CA LEU A 81 0.26 2.06 2.97
C LEU A 81 -1.15 1.73 2.45
N PRO A 82 -1.39 0.49 2.01
CA PRO A 82 -2.69 0.11 1.47
C PRO A 82 -3.73 -0.18 2.57
N LEU A 83 -4.97 -0.40 2.12
CA LEU A 83 -6.13 -0.80 2.92
C LEU A 83 -6.68 0.27 3.87
N LEU A 84 -6.38 1.55 3.68
CA LEU A 84 -6.97 2.59 4.54
C LEU A 84 -8.45 2.80 4.21
N LYS A 85 -9.26 3.05 5.25
CA LYS A 85 -10.70 3.23 5.12
C LYS A 85 -11.07 4.51 4.36
N VAL A 86 -12.16 4.45 3.61
CA VAL A 86 -12.86 5.64 3.10
C VAL A 86 -14.10 5.85 3.97
N GLY A 87 -14.02 6.80 4.91
CA GLY A 87 -15.06 7.03 5.92
C GLY A 87 -15.14 5.94 6.99
N GLU A 88 -15.62 4.76 6.64
CA GLU A 88 -15.82 3.61 7.53
C GLU A 88 -15.03 2.38 7.10
N ILE A 89 -14.71 1.52 8.08
CA ILE A 89 -14.06 0.24 7.83
C ILE A 89 -15.06 -0.71 7.17
N LYS A 90 -14.68 -1.31 6.04
CA LYS A 90 -15.52 -2.24 5.28
C LYS A 90 -14.70 -3.30 4.56
N GLU A 91 -15.34 -4.40 4.21
CA GLU A 91 -14.76 -5.41 3.32
C GLU A 91 -14.69 -4.82 1.90
N ILE A 92 -13.54 -4.98 1.26
CA ILE A 92 -13.32 -4.67 -0.15
C ILE A 92 -12.80 -5.90 -0.87
N LYS A 93 -12.94 -5.91 -2.20
CA LYS A 93 -12.30 -6.91 -3.05
C LYS A 93 -11.26 -6.23 -3.92
N LYS A 94 -10.01 -6.67 -3.83
CA LYS A 94 -8.91 -6.08 -4.60
C LYS A 94 -8.00 -7.14 -5.21
N VAL A 95 -7.10 -6.68 -6.07
CA VAL A 95 -5.98 -7.45 -6.58
C VAL A 95 -4.74 -6.56 -6.59
N VAL A 96 -3.58 -7.15 -6.31
CA VAL A 96 -2.27 -6.52 -6.47
C VAL A 96 -1.49 -7.34 -7.47
N PHE A 97 -1.09 -6.74 -8.58
CA PHE A 97 -0.18 -7.37 -9.52
C PHE A 97 1.26 -6.97 -9.19
N LYS A 98 2.16 -7.95 -9.21
CA LYS A 98 3.60 -7.74 -9.04
C LYS A 98 4.27 -7.81 -10.41
N ILE A 99 5.02 -6.78 -10.78
CA ILE A 99 5.76 -6.70 -12.04
C ILE A 99 7.25 -6.63 -11.71
N GLU A 100 8.02 -7.63 -12.15
CA GLU A 100 9.47 -7.62 -11.98
C GLU A 100 10.08 -6.50 -12.83
N ILE A 101 10.97 -5.70 -12.23
CA ILE A 101 11.66 -4.57 -12.86
C ILE A 101 13.13 -4.91 -13.12
#